data_AF-A0A3M2A0X8-F1
#
_entry.id   AF-A0A3M2A0X8-F1
#
_cell.length_a   1.000
_cell.length_b   1.000
_cell.length_c   1.000
_cell.angle_alpha   90.00
_cell.angle_beta   90.00
_cell.angle_gamma   90.00
#
_symmetry.space_group_name_H-M   'P 1'
#
loop_
_entity.id
_entity.type
_entity.pdbx_description
1 polymer ?
#
loop_
_entity_poly.entity_id
_entity_poly.type
_entity_poly.pdbx_seq_one_letter_code
_entity_poly.pdbx_strand_id
1 'polypeptide(L)'
;MEDFMCGGAGVAFSDLTNDGGPGSGIYRSDVTTEGPDLQTTGDSSGTYNLGWTRDNEWVRYDINVTESREYDIIVRVASPTGNNGQFHIKIDGTDVTGTQNVPVTGGWQNWTDYTVSRVILLAGTHTLEFYIENNGANYNYMNIVPYVPPPTNTPTSTPTNTPTSTPTPTPTQAPSGVIYVSSTSGGTVSGIGFADEDILAYNQGTGTWSMFFDGSDVGVGGGDVDAFTILSDGSLLLSFNGSRNISGVGNVDDSDIVRFIPSSTGANTSGTFEMYFDGSDVGLTTNGEDIDAVTVLSDGRIVVSTVGSFNVGGGVRGDDSDLIAFTPTQLGFSTQGSWSFYFDGSDVGLTTSNEDIYGTWIDGNGDIYLTFRGGFNAGGVSGSAEDIVVCQPGSLGTSTSCQYTFYWDGSANGMSGETIDALHIVP
;
A
#
# COMPACT_ATOMS: atom_id res chain seq x y z
N MET A 1 3.84 -27.20 10.59
CA MET A 1 4.75 -27.11 9.43
C MET A 1 4.95 -28.46 8.76
N GLU A 2 4.69 -29.55 9.48
CA GLU A 2 4.80 -30.92 9.03
C GLU A 2 3.71 -31.32 8.01
N ASP A 3 2.59 -30.60 7.97
CA ASP A 3 1.42 -30.85 7.10
C ASP A 3 1.50 -30.16 5.73
N PHE A 4 2.68 -30.11 5.09
CA PHE A 4 2.83 -29.55 3.74
C PHE A 4 2.05 -30.38 2.70
N MET A 5 1.67 -29.75 1.58
CA MET A 5 0.82 -30.36 0.56
C MET A 5 1.46 -31.63 -0.06
N CYS A 6 0.65 -32.48 -0.69
CA CYS A 6 1.16 -33.64 -1.41
C CYS A 6 1.75 -33.21 -2.77
N GLY A 7 2.78 -33.90 -3.28
CA GLY A 7 3.29 -33.59 -4.63
C GLY A 7 4.74 -34.00 -4.91
N GLY A 8 5.51 -34.38 -3.90
CA GLY A 8 6.93 -34.71 -4.04
C GLY A 8 7.82 -33.49 -4.30
N ALA A 9 9.12 -33.73 -4.47
CA ALA A 9 10.13 -32.68 -4.66
C ALA A 9 9.87 -31.85 -5.94
N GLY A 10 10.09 -30.54 -5.85
CA GLY A 10 9.84 -29.55 -6.90
C GLY A 10 8.38 -29.14 -7.07
N VAL A 11 7.44 -29.87 -6.44
CA VAL A 11 6.01 -29.54 -6.46
C VAL A 11 5.56 -29.09 -5.08
N ALA A 12 5.66 -29.96 -4.08
CA ALA A 12 5.21 -29.71 -2.71
C ALA A 12 6.29 -29.12 -1.80
N PHE A 13 7.54 -29.41 -2.10
CA PHE A 13 8.69 -28.96 -1.33
C PHE A 13 9.96 -28.93 -2.21
N SER A 14 10.98 -28.23 -1.74
CA SER A 14 12.36 -28.42 -2.16
C SER A 14 13.21 -28.67 -0.93
N ASP A 15 13.94 -29.78 -0.97
CA ASP A 15 14.82 -30.25 0.09
C ASP A 15 16.18 -30.57 -0.57
N LEU A 16 17.25 -29.95 -0.09
CA LEU A 16 18.57 -30.02 -0.69
C LEU A 16 19.37 -31.12 0.03
N THR A 17 19.14 -32.35 -0.41
CA THR A 17 19.50 -33.55 0.35
C THR A 17 21.01 -33.69 0.57
N ASN A 18 21.42 -33.74 1.85
CA ASN A 18 22.72 -34.23 2.41
C ASN A 18 23.08 -33.47 3.71
N ASP A 19 22.39 -33.69 4.82
CA ASP A 19 22.81 -33.02 6.05
C ASP A 19 22.64 -33.79 7.36
N GLY A 20 22.20 -35.04 7.29
CA GLY A 20 22.03 -35.89 8.47
C GLY A 20 20.74 -35.60 9.24
N GLY A 21 19.81 -34.82 8.68
CA GLY A 21 18.43 -34.78 9.13
C GLY A 21 17.72 -36.14 9.00
N PRO A 22 16.63 -36.36 9.76
CA PRO A 22 15.91 -37.63 9.79
C PRO A 22 15.04 -37.88 8.54
N GLY A 23 14.83 -36.87 7.69
CA GLY A 23 13.91 -36.87 6.55
C GLY A 23 12.43 -36.97 6.94
N SER A 24 11.53 -36.70 5.99
CA SER A 24 10.08 -36.84 6.20
C SER A 24 9.59 -38.29 6.35
N GLY A 25 10.37 -39.30 5.96
CA GLY A 25 9.90 -40.68 5.75
C GLY A 25 9.41 -41.43 6.99
N ILE A 26 9.70 -40.91 8.20
CA ILE A 26 9.17 -41.44 9.47
C ILE A 26 7.77 -40.86 9.78
N TYR A 27 7.45 -39.70 9.21
CA TYR A 27 6.27 -38.91 9.53
C TYR A 27 5.21 -38.92 8.41
N ARG A 28 5.65 -38.88 7.13
CA ARG A 28 4.78 -38.83 5.95
C ARG A 28 5.04 -40.02 5.05
N SER A 29 4.08 -40.94 5.00
CA SER A 29 4.17 -42.16 4.19
C SER A 29 4.10 -41.91 2.68
N ASP A 30 3.60 -40.74 2.27
CA ASP A 30 3.54 -40.27 0.88
C ASP A 30 4.89 -39.74 0.36
N VAL A 31 5.87 -39.52 1.24
CA VAL A 31 7.22 -39.03 0.88
C VAL A 31 8.21 -40.19 1.02
N THR A 32 8.49 -40.87 -0.10
CA THR A 32 9.15 -42.20 -0.07
C THR A 32 10.67 -42.18 -0.25
N THR A 33 11.28 -41.06 -0.67
CA THR A 33 12.74 -40.87 -0.70
C THR A 33 13.09 -39.37 -0.67
N GLU A 34 13.57 -38.90 0.48
CA GLU A 34 14.11 -37.56 0.76
C GLU A 34 13.14 -36.37 0.53
N GLY A 35 12.75 -35.74 1.63
CA GLY A 35 11.89 -34.57 1.70
C GLY A 35 12.02 -33.93 3.08
N PRO A 36 11.30 -32.81 3.34
CA PRO A 36 11.56 -31.88 4.43
C PRO A 36 11.95 -32.56 5.74
N ASP A 37 13.04 -32.11 6.35
CA ASP A 37 13.52 -32.70 7.59
C ASP A 37 12.63 -32.37 8.79
N LEU A 38 12.01 -33.42 9.35
CA LEU A 38 11.07 -33.31 10.46
C LEU A 38 11.59 -34.08 11.68
N GLN A 39 11.62 -33.43 12.84
CA GLN A 39 11.88 -34.10 14.12
C GLN A 39 10.71 -33.95 15.08
N THR A 40 10.70 -34.80 16.11
CA THR A 40 9.85 -34.57 17.28
C THR A 40 10.16 -33.22 17.90
N THR A 41 9.13 -32.40 18.09
CA THR A 41 9.26 -31.09 18.74
C THR A 41 9.33 -31.25 20.26
N GLY A 42 10.14 -30.42 20.90
CA GLY A 42 10.16 -30.20 22.34
C GLY A 42 9.18 -29.11 22.78
N ASP A 43 8.51 -28.44 21.84
CA ASP A 43 7.43 -27.51 22.15
C ASP A 43 6.22 -28.26 22.74
N SER A 44 5.44 -27.58 23.58
CA SER A 44 4.17 -28.16 24.06
C SER A 44 3.07 -28.17 23.00
N SER A 45 3.30 -27.50 21.87
CA SER A 45 2.37 -27.44 20.75
C SER A 45 2.81 -28.40 19.65
N GLY A 46 1.90 -29.27 19.20
CA GLY A 46 2.18 -30.20 18.12
C GLY A 46 3.03 -31.42 18.53
N THR A 47 3.45 -32.18 17.52
CA THR A 47 4.27 -33.39 17.71
C THR A 47 5.59 -33.30 16.95
N TYR A 48 5.65 -32.53 15.86
CA TYR A 48 6.82 -32.41 15.02
C TYR A 48 7.12 -30.95 14.68
N ASN A 49 8.35 -30.66 14.30
CA ASN A 49 8.73 -29.38 13.70
C ASN A 49 9.60 -29.61 12.47
N LEU A 50 9.59 -28.65 11.56
CA LEU A 50 10.57 -28.50 10.49
C LEU A 50 11.89 -28.03 11.08
N GLY A 51 12.99 -28.71 10.72
CA GLY A 51 14.34 -28.40 11.16
C GLY A 51 15.36 -28.86 10.11
N TRP A 52 16.66 -28.75 10.42
CA TRP A 52 17.74 -29.05 9.46
C TRP A 52 17.60 -28.31 8.13
N THR A 53 16.93 -27.15 8.16
CA THR A 53 16.69 -26.36 6.97
C THR A 53 17.99 -25.87 6.33
N ARG A 54 17.98 -25.72 5.02
CA ARG A 54 19.04 -25.11 4.21
C ARG A 54 18.52 -23.85 3.54
N ASP A 55 19.45 -22.96 3.26
CA ASP A 55 19.21 -21.79 2.44
C ASP A 55 18.59 -22.24 1.11
N ASN A 56 17.53 -21.55 0.70
CA ASN A 56 16.77 -21.77 -0.53
C ASN A 56 15.89 -23.05 -0.55
N GLU A 57 15.68 -23.70 0.60
CA GLU A 57 14.63 -24.71 0.74
C GLU A 57 13.25 -24.10 0.93
N TRP A 58 12.21 -24.88 0.65
CA TRP A 58 10.83 -24.42 0.82
C TRP A 58 9.85 -25.57 0.98
N VAL A 59 8.71 -25.27 1.61
CA VAL A 59 7.55 -26.15 1.72
C VAL A 59 6.28 -25.41 1.35
N ARG A 60 5.34 -26.09 0.67
CA ARG A 60 4.09 -25.49 0.20
C ARG A 60 2.86 -26.07 0.89
N TYR A 61 1.81 -25.27 0.98
CA TYR A 61 0.53 -25.62 1.56
C TYR A 61 -0.60 -25.09 0.67
N ASP A 62 -1.65 -25.89 0.50
CA ASP A 62 -2.91 -25.38 -0.02
C ASP A 62 -3.65 -24.68 1.12
N ILE A 63 -3.94 -23.39 0.97
CA ILE A 63 -4.73 -22.62 1.92
C ILE A 63 -6.02 -22.15 1.27
N ASN A 64 -7.05 -21.95 2.10
CA ASN A 64 -8.28 -21.30 1.68
C ASN A 64 -8.52 -20.07 2.55
N VAL A 65 -8.30 -18.89 1.97
CA VAL A 65 -8.54 -17.61 2.60
C VAL A 65 -10.02 -17.28 2.42
N THR A 66 -10.74 -17.10 3.52
CA THR A 66 -12.20 -16.94 3.46
C THR A 66 -12.65 -15.53 3.12
N GLU A 67 -11.82 -14.53 3.42
CA GLU A 67 -12.11 -13.10 3.22
C GLU A 67 -10.84 -12.36 2.78
N SER A 68 -10.96 -11.46 1.79
CA SER A 68 -9.86 -10.57 1.40
C SER A 68 -9.65 -9.52 2.48
N ARG A 69 -8.52 -9.54 3.19
CA ARG A 69 -8.19 -8.58 4.27
C ARG A 69 -6.74 -8.69 4.71
N GLU A 70 -6.34 -7.86 5.68
CA GLU A 70 -5.11 -8.02 6.45
C GLU A 70 -5.22 -9.20 7.45
N TYR A 71 -4.16 -9.99 7.49
CA TYR A 71 -3.95 -11.10 8.42
C TYR A 71 -2.63 -10.91 9.18
N ASP A 72 -2.60 -11.38 10.43
CA ASP A 72 -1.36 -11.69 11.11
C ASP A 72 -0.97 -13.14 10.78
N ILE A 73 0.25 -13.33 10.26
CA ILE A 73 0.85 -14.65 10.10
C ILE A 73 1.79 -14.90 11.27
N ILE A 74 1.40 -15.83 12.14
CA ILE A 74 2.13 -16.18 13.35
C ILE A 74 2.90 -17.46 13.09
N VAL A 75 4.23 -17.37 13.10
CA VAL A 75 5.14 -18.50 12.92
C VAL A 75 5.78 -18.86 14.26
N ARG A 76 5.67 -20.13 14.65
CA ARG A 76 6.32 -20.66 15.86
C ARG A 76 7.75 -21.03 15.54
N VAL A 77 8.71 -20.25 16.04
CA VAL A 77 10.12 -20.32 15.66
C VAL A 77 11.05 -20.64 16.84
N ALA A 78 12.19 -21.27 16.54
CA ALA A 78 13.28 -21.50 17.49
C ALA A 78 14.64 -21.32 16.81
N SER A 79 15.56 -20.58 17.43
CA SER A 79 16.93 -20.35 16.92
C SER A 79 17.96 -20.26 18.05
N PRO A 80 19.12 -20.95 17.97
CA PRO A 80 20.21 -20.81 18.94
C PRO A 80 21.00 -19.52 18.77
N THR A 81 21.74 -19.14 19.81
CA THR A 81 22.70 -18.03 19.75
C THR A 81 23.74 -18.23 18.64
N GLY A 82 24.00 -17.17 17.87
CA GLY A 82 25.00 -17.18 16.80
C GLY A 82 24.49 -17.60 15.42
N ASN A 83 23.19 -17.85 15.28
CA ASN A 83 22.53 -18.09 13.99
C ASN A 83 21.67 -16.89 13.58
N ASN A 84 21.37 -16.80 12.29
CA ASN A 84 20.63 -15.71 11.65
C ASN A 84 19.56 -16.26 10.68
N GLY A 85 18.71 -17.15 11.18
CA GLY A 85 17.64 -17.76 10.38
C GLY A 85 16.74 -16.71 9.75
N GLN A 86 16.45 -16.86 8.46
CA GLN A 86 15.58 -15.96 7.70
C GLN A 86 14.61 -16.75 6.84
N PHE A 87 13.41 -16.21 6.68
CA PHE A 87 12.38 -16.77 5.82
C PHE A 87 11.57 -15.66 5.16
N HIS A 88 10.83 -16.00 4.11
CA HIS A 88 9.70 -15.22 3.63
C HIS A 88 8.57 -16.15 3.22
N ILE A 89 7.39 -15.59 2.99
CA ILE A 89 6.21 -16.34 2.57
C ILE A 89 5.75 -15.81 1.24
N LYS A 90 5.47 -16.72 0.30
CA LYS A 90 4.84 -16.40 -0.98
C LYS A 90 3.42 -16.92 -1.04
N ILE A 91 2.56 -16.19 -1.74
CA ILE A 91 1.22 -16.60 -2.14
C ILE A 91 1.20 -16.65 -3.65
N ASP A 92 0.88 -17.82 -4.21
CA ASP A 92 0.82 -18.07 -5.65
C ASP A 92 2.09 -17.64 -6.42
N GLY A 93 3.24 -17.76 -5.75
CA GLY A 93 4.56 -17.42 -6.29
C GLY A 93 5.02 -15.97 -6.04
N THR A 94 4.16 -15.11 -5.49
CA THR A 94 4.49 -13.72 -5.13
C THR A 94 4.88 -13.64 -3.66
N ASP A 95 6.04 -13.06 -3.34
CA ASP A 95 6.44 -12.77 -1.96
C ASP A 95 5.51 -11.71 -1.34
N VAL A 96 4.93 -12.03 -0.18
CA VAL A 96 3.97 -11.17 0.54
C VAL A 96 4.47 -10.70 1.90
N THR A 97 5.69 -11.09 2.30
CA THR A 97 6.25 -10.71 3.61
C THR A 97 7.59 -9.99 3.50
N GLY A 98 8.32 -10.15 2.39
CA GLY A 98 9.75 -9.87 2.34
C GLY A 98 10.53 -10.70 3.36
N THR A 99 11.83 -10.46 3.46
CA THR A 99 12.72 -11.19 4.38
C THR A 99 12.39 -10.93 5.84
N GLN A 100 12.07 -12.00 6.57
CA GLN A 100 11.80 -12.01 8.00
C GLN A 100 12.97 -12.60 8.78
N ASN A 101 13.40 -11.92 9.84
CA ASN A 101 14.53 -12.33 10.67
C ASN A 101 14.06 -13.08 11.91
N VAL A 102 14.43 -14.36 12.02
CA VAL A 102 14.06 -15.17 13.18
C VAL A 102 14.83 -14.72 14.43
N PRO A 103 14.16 -14.39 15.54
CA PRO A 103 14.82 -14.00 16.77
C PRO A 103 15.59 -15.17 17.41
N VAL A 104 16.68 -14.84 18.10
CA VAL A 104 17.42 -15.82 18.92
C VAL A 104 16.60 -16.20 20.14
N THR A 105 16.22 -17.48 20.25
CA THR A 105 15.46 -18.03 21.37
C THR A 105 16.33 -18.82 22.36
N GLY A 106 17.61 -18.98 22.06
CA GLY A 106 18.61 -19.60 22.93
C GLY A 106 18.71 -21.12 22.79
N GLY A 107 18.04 -21.74 21.81
CA GLY A 107 18.18 -23.16 21.50
C GLY A 107 17.26 -23.63 20.38
N TRP A 108 17.61 -24.76 19.75
CA TRP A 108 16.84 -25.38 18.65
C TRP A 108 15.42 -25.84 19.03
N GLN A 109 15.13 -25.91 20.33
CA GLN A 109 13.86 -26.36 20.89
C GLN A 109 13.33 -25.37 21.95
N ASN A 110 13.84 -24.13 21.95
CA ASN A 110 13.28 -23.04 22.73
C ASN A 110 12.41 -22.19 21.80
N TRP A 111 11.11 -22.13 22.05
CA TRP A 111 10.15 -21.65 21.07
C TRP A 111 9.55 -20.29 21.44
N THR A 112 9.31 -19.46 20.43
CA THR A 112 8.54 -18.21 20.55
C THR A 112 7.66 -18.01 19.31
N ASP A 113 6.64 -17.17 19.45
CA ASP A 113 5.79 -16.77 18.33
C ASP A 113 6.39 -15.52 17.69
N TYR A 114 6.61 -15.59 16.39
CA TYR A 114 7.04 -14.47 15.56
C TYR A 114 5.88 -14.09 14.65
N THR A 115 5.38 -12.86 14.79
CA THR A 115 4.23 -12.36 14.04
C THR A 115 4.70 -11.49 12.89
N VAL A 116 4.33 -11.87 11.67
CA VAL A 116 4.35 -10.99 10.50
C VAL A 116 2.97 -10.36 10.41
N SER A 117 2.87 -9.08 10.75
CA SER A 117 1.59 -8.38 10.81
C SER A 117 1.19 -7.75 9.49
N ARG A 118 -0.12 -7.57 9.31
CA ARG A 118 -0.73 -6.83 8.20
C ARG A 118 -0.42 -7.42 6.81
N VAL A 119 -0.30 -8.74 6.72
CA VAL A 119 -0.16 -9.43 5.44
C VAL A 119 -1.50 -9.45 4.72
N ILE A 120 -1.58 -8.86 3.53
CA ILE A 120 -2.80 -8.86 2.73
C ILE A 120 -2.94 -10.20 2.04
N LEU A 121 -4.04 -10.90 2.31
CA LEU A 121 -4.41 -12.12 1.60
C LEU A 121 -5.77 -11.92 0.93
N LEU A 122 -5.88 -12.29 -0.34
CA LEU A 122 -7.15 -12.26 -1.08
C LEU A 122 -7.98 -13.50 -0.76
N ALA A 123 -9.30 -13.40 -0.81
CA ALA A 123 -10.19 -14.55 -0.65
C ALA A 123 -10.02 -15.53 -1.82
N GLY A 124 -9.93 -16.82 -1.51
CA GLY A 124 -9.74 -17.86 -2.50
C GLY A 124 -8.89 -19.01 -2.00
N THR A 125 -8.72 -20.00 -2.88
CA THR A 125 -7.75 -21.07 -2.70
C THR A 125 -6.41 -20.61 -3.26
N HIS A 126 -5.36 -20.73 -2.45
CA HIS A 126 -4.03 -20.27 -2.80
C HIS A 126 -2.99 -21.33 -2.46
N THR A 127 -1.85 -21.28 -3.16
CA THR A 127 -0.64 -21.97 -2.75
C THR A 127 0.21 -21.05 -1.90
N LEU A 128 0.38 -21.38 -0.63
CA LEU A 128 1.34 -20.72 0.25
C LEU A 128 2.69 -21.46 0.16
N GLU A 129 3.77 -20.75 -0.14
CA GLU A 129 5.15 -21.24 -0.06
C GLU A 129 5.86 -20.59 1.13
N PHE A 130 6.28 -21.40 2.10
CA PHE A 130 7.19 -20.97 3.17
C PHE A 130 8.62 -21.20 2.69
N TYR A 131 9.36 -20.11 2.45
CA TYR A 131 10.68 -20.15 1.84
C TYR A 131 11.75 -19.82 2.88
N ILE A 132 12.75 -20.69 3.01
CA ILE A 132 13.90 -20.49 3.89
C ILE A 132 14.96 -19.72 3.11
N GLU A 133 15.16 -18.45 3.42
CA GLU A 133 16.22 -17.65 2.78
C GLU A 133 17.59 -18.02 3.32
N ASN A 134 17.69 -18.12 4.64
CA ASN A 134 18.91 -18.46 5.33
C ASN A 134 18.61 -19.42 6.47
N ASN A 135 19.43 -20.46 6.60
CA ASN A 135 19.29 -21.44 7.64
C ASN A 135 19.57 -20.86 9.03
N GLY A 136 19.31 -21.68 10.05
CA GLY A 136 19.60 -21.32 11.43
C GLY A 136 18.38 -21.23 12.34
N ALA A 137 17.23 -21.72 11.89
CA ALA A 137 16.01 -21.80 12.69
C ALA A 137 15.21 -23.09 12.43
N ASN A 138 14.45 -23.48 13.45
CA ASN A 138 13.40 -24.50 13.37
C ASN A 138 12.02 -23.83 13.37
N TYR A 139 11.04 -24.48 12.75
CA TYR A 139 9.68 -23.97 12.54
C TYR A 139 8.65 -25.03 12.92
N ASN A 140 7.75 -24.73 13.86
CA ASN A 140 6.78 -25.70 14.38
C ASN A 140 5.43 -25.58 13.68
N TYR A 141 4.71 -24.46 13.87
CA TYR A 141 3.44 -24.19 13.23
C TYR A 141 3.41 -22.80 12.59
N MET A 142 2.39 -22.59 11.77
CA MET A 142 2.00 -21.30 11.24
C MET A 142 0.50 -21.14 11.38
N ASN A 143 0.07 -20.02 11.98
CA ASN A 143 -1.33 -19.63 12.05
C ASN A 143 -1.54 -18.36 11.25
N ILE A 144 -2.59 -18.36 10.43
CA ILE A 144 -3.04 -17.17 9.71
C ILE A 144 -4.31 -16.72 10.41
N VAL A 145 -4.26 -15.59 11.10
CA VAL A 145 -5.41 -15.06 11.84
C VAL A 145 -5.76 -13.69 11.30
N PRO A 146 -7.05 -13.33 11.25
CA PRO A 146 -7.43 -12.00 10.78
C PRO A 146 -6.77 -10.92 11.66
N TYR A 147 -6.13 -9.92 11.05
CA TYR A 147 -5.52 -8.83 11.81
C TYR A 147 -6.61 -8.06 12.56
N VAL A 148 -6.40 -7.85 13.85
CA VAL A 148 -7.29 -7.06 14.70
C VAL A 148 -6.48 -5.85 15.19
N PRO A 149 -6.81 -4.63 14.74
CA PRO A 149 -6.12 -3.45 15.21
C PRO A 149 -6.28 -3.32 16.74
N PRO A 150 -5.22 -2.87 17.46
CA PRO A 150 -5.34 -2.59 18.88
C PRO A 150 -6.48 -1.62 19.15
N PRO A 151 -7.23 -1.77 20.25
CA PRO A 151 -8.32 -0.85 20.58
C PRO A 151 -7.77 0.57 20.72
N THR A 152 -8.20 1.46 19.83
CA THR A 152 -7.90 2.89 19.91
C THR A 152 -8.60 3.45 21.14
N ASN A 153 -7.86 4.13 22.03
CA ASN A 153 -8.48 4.82 23.16
C ASN A 153 -9.38 5.95 22.65
N THR A 154 -10.69 5.70 22.59
CA THR A 154 -11.68 6.72 22.23
C THR A 154 -11.69 7.81 23.31
N PRO A 155 -11.39 9.09 23.00
CA PRO A 155 -11.52 10.15 23.98
C PRO A 155 -12.99 10.28 24.40
N THR A 156 -13.23 10.24 25.72
CA THR A 156 -14.57 10.41 26.29
C THR A 156 -15.06 11.83 26.00
N SER A 157 -16.22 11.96 25.37
CA SER A 157 -16.83 13.26 25.06
C SER A 157 -17.10 14.06 26.33
N THR A 158 -16.45 15.22 26.44
CA THR A 158 -16.73 16.22 27.48
C THR A 158 -17.85 17.13 26.97
N PRO A 159 -18.89 17.46 27.77
CA PRO A 159 -19.99 18.30 27.31
C PRO A 159 -19.52 19.71 26.93
N THR A 160 -19.82 20.10 25.70
CA THR A 160 -19.49 21.40 25.09
C THR A 160 -20.30 22.54 25.70
N ASN A 161 -19.64 23.54 26.28
CA ASN A 161 -20.22 24.85 26.55
C ASN A 161 -19.97 25.81 25.36
N THR A 162 -20.96 26.65 25.07
CA THR A 162 -21.03 27.68 24.02
C THR A 162 -19.77 28.56 23.92
N PRO A 163 -19.27 28.90 22.70
CA PRO A 163 -17.93 29.43 22.51
C PRO A 163 -17.78 30.91 22.90
N THR A 164 -16.63 31.24 23.50
CA THR A 164 -16.04 32.59 23.55
C THR A 164 -14.63 32.48 22.96
N SER A 165 -14.24 33.42 22.10
CA SER A 165 -12.98 33.39 21.34
C SER A 165 -11.75 33.70 22.20
N THR A 166 -10.77 32.79 22.24
CA THR A 166 -9.35 33.04 22.62
C THR A 166 -8.45 31.87 22.13
N PRO A 167 -7.12 32.06 22.05
CA PRO A 167 -6.29 31.73 20.89
C PRO A 167 -5.95 30.24 20.74
N THR A 168 -5.62 29.87 19.50
CA THR A 168 -5.20 28.56 19.01
C THR A 168 -4.18 27.86 19.95
N PRO A 169 -4.49 26.68 20.49
CA PRO A 169 -3.47 25.86 21.14
C PRO A 169 -2.48 25.33 20.08
N THR A 170 -1.19 25.44 20.37
CA THR A 170 -0.11 24.80 19.64
C THR A 170 -0.32 23.28 19.61
N PRO A 171 -0.21 22.61 18.44
CA PRO A 171 -0.48 21.18 18.35
C PRO A 171 0.49 20.38 19.21
N THR A 172 -0.07 19.44 19.96
CA THR A 172 0.65 18.41 20.70
C THR A 172 1.11 17.36 19.68
N GLN A 173 2.43 17.11 19.66
CA GLN A 173 3.20 16.15 18.83
C GLN A 173 2.38 15.23 17.90
N ALA A 174 2.59 15.44 16.58
CA ALA A 174 2.01 14.72 15.45
C ALA A 174 2.30 13.20 15.46
N PRO A 175 1.45 12.39 14.80
CA PRO A 175 1.75 10.98 14.52
C PRO A 175 3.08 10.83 13.75
N SER A 176 3.77 9.72 13.98
CA SER A 176 5.05 9.38 13.37
C SER A 176 4.87 8.87 11.94
N GLY A 177 4.45 9.73 11.02
CA GLY A 177 4.21 9.38 9.62
C GLY A 177 5.07 10.14 8.61
N VAL A 178 4.97 9.74 7.35
CA VAL A 178 5.56 10.43 6.19
C VAL A 178 4.44 10.87 5.25
N ILE A 179 4.46 12.13 4.84
CA ILE A 179 3.57 12.66 3.80
C ILE A 179 4.40 12.74 2.51
N TYR A 180 3.95 12.07 1.47
CA TYR A 180 4.50 12.19 0.13
C TYR A 180 3.64 13.16 -0.66
N VAL A 181 4.25 14.06 -1.42
CA VAL A 181 3.55 15.08 -2.21
C VAL A 181 4.23 15.32 -3.56
N SER A 182 3.42 15.61 -4.58
CA SER A 182 3.84 16.24 -5.84
C SER A 182 3.39 17.71 -5.85
N SER A 183 3.85 18.49 -6.83
CA SER A 183 3.34 19.85 -7.03
C SER A 183 3.30 20.25 -8.49
N THR A 184 2.27 21.04 -8.86
CA THR A 184 2.04 21.55 -10.23
C THR A 184 3.17 22.38 -10.83
N SER A 185 4.17 22.72 -10.02
CA SER A 185 5.34 23.47 -10.46
C SER A 185 6.59 23.06 -9.69
N GLY A 186 7.73 23.19 -10.36
CA GLY A 186 9.03 23.06 -9.69
C GLY A 186 9.32 24.22 -8.73
N GLY A 187 10.05 23.90 -7.66
CA GLY A 187 10.33 24.83 -6.58
C GLY A 187 11.56 24.47 -5.75
N THR A 188 11.60 24.94 -4.51
CA THR A 188 12.64 24.54 -3.56
C THR A 188 12.08 24.51 -2.14
N VAL A 189 12.21 23.37 -1.45
CA VAL A 189 11.81 23.22 -0.05
C VAL A 189 13.00 22.77 0.79
N SER A 190 13.31 23.51 1.86
CA SER A 190 14.43 23.20 2.76
C SER A 190 15.79 22.96 2.06
N GLY A 191 16.02 23.61 0.91
CA GLY A 191 17.23 23.49 0.10
C GLY A 191 17.23 22.31 -0.89
N ILE A 192 16.15 21.54 -0.98
CA ILE A 192 15.92 20.52 -2.00
C ILE A 192 15.18 21.19 -3.15
N GLY A 193 15.83 21.28 -4.31
CA GLY A 193 15.16 21.66 -5.54
C GLY A 193 14.35 20.47 -6.07
N PHE A 194 13.17 20.76 -6.61
CA PHE A 194 12.27 19.78 -7.22
C PHE A 194 11.64 20.38 -8.47
N ALA A 195 11.25 19.51 -9.39
CA ALA A 195 10.44 19.81 -10.56
C ALA A 195 9.00 19.31 -10.37
N ASP A 196 8.13 19.63 -11.32
CA ASP A 196 6.73 19.20 -11.36
C ASP A 196 6.59 17.68 -11.51
N GLU A 197 7.59 16.99 -12.07
CA GLU A 197 7.58 15.52 -12.15
C GLU A 197 8.08 14.78 -10.89
N ASP A 198 8.40 15.48 -9.80
CA ASP A 198 9.08 14.91 -8.63
C ASP A 198 8.12 14.64 -7.46
N ILE A 199 8.38 13.58 -6.69
CA ILE A 199 7.67 13.30 -5.44
C ILE A 199 8.61 13.52 -4.27
N LEU A 200 8.18 14.39 -3.35
CA LEU A 200 8.87 14.72 -2.12
C LEU A 200 8.30 13.95 -0.94
N ALA A 201 9.13 13.62 0.04
CA ALA A 201 8.74 13.02 1.30
C ALA A 201 9.00 13.98 2.47
N TYR A 202 7.97 14.26 3.25
CA TYR A 202 8.02 15.01 4.50
C TYR A 202 7.86 14.08 5.70
N ASN A 203 8.93 13.92 6.48
CA ASN A 203 8.86 13.17 7.74
C ASN A 203 8.28 14.06 8.84
N GLN A 204 7.07 13.75 9.29
CA GLN A 204 6.36 14.55 10.29
C GLN A 204 7.01 14.51 11.69
N GLY A 205 7.74 13.42 11.99
CA GLY A 205 8.42 13.25 13.28
C GLY A 205 9.69 14.09 13.41
N THR A 206 10.42 14.28 12.31
CA THR A 206 11.67 15.06 12.28
C THR A 206 11.49 16.46 11.69
N GLY A 207 10.40 16.70 10.96
CA GLY A 207 10.16 17.94 10.23
C GLY A 207 11.12 18.13 9.05
N THR A 208 11.55 17.03 8.41
CA THR A 208 12.57 17.06 7.35
C THR A 208 12.01 16.58 6.03
N TRP A 209 12.41 17.28 4.97
CA TRP A 209 12.13 16.93 3.59
C TRP A 209 13.24 16.06 2.98
N SER A 210 12.87 15.20 2.03
CA SER A 210 13.78 14.47 1.15
C SER A 210 13.13 14.23 -0.21
N MET A 211 13.93 14.14 -1.27
CA MET A 211 13.46 13.61 -2.55
C MET A 211 13.10 12.13 -2.38
N PHE A 212 11.92 11.70 -2.85
CA PHE A 212 11.50 10.30 -2.86
C PHE A 212 11.49 9.72 -4.27
N PHE A 213 11.02 10.48 -5.26
CA PHE A 213 11.06 10.08 -6.66
C PHE A 213 11.50 11.28 -7.49
N ASP A 214 12.59 11.11 -8.23
CA ASP A 214 13.09 12.09 -9.19
C ASP A 214 12.63 11.67 -10.58
N GLY A 215 11.65 12.38 -11.11
CA GLY A 215 11.01 12.03 -12.37
C GLY A 215 11.91 12.29 -13.58
N SER A 216 12.81 13.27 -13.46
CA SER A 216 13.81 13.61 -14.46
C SER A 216 14.75 12.42 -14.73
N ASP A 217 15.12 11.65 -13.70
CA ASP A 217 16.02 10.50 -13.83
C ASP A 217 15.43 9.33 -14.62
N VAL A 218 14.10 9.19 -14.65
CA VAL A 218 13.41 8.05 -15.27
C VAL A 218 12.66 8.41 -16.55
N GLY A 219 12.93 9.59 -17.09
CA GLY A 219 12.37 10.03 -18.38
C GLY A 219 10.92 10.50 -18.28
N VAL A 220 10.46 10.87 -17.09
CA VAL A 220 9.17 11.57 -16.91
C VAL A 220 9.30 13.09 -16.87
N GLY A 221 10.52 13.63 -16.91
CA GLY A 221 10.75 15.07 -16.99
C GLY A 221 10.02 15.79 -18.15
N GLY A 222 9.50 16.97 -17.86
CA GLY A 222 8.73 17.81 -18.78
C GLY A 222 7.26 17.42 -18.98
N GLY A 223 6.76 16.50 -18.15
CA GLY A 223 5.32 16.31 -17.89
C GLY A 223 5.13 16.21 -16.38
N ASP A 224 4.10 16.86 -15.88
CA ASP A 224 3.77 16.93 -14.45
C ASP A 224 3.30 15.55 -13.96
N VAL A 225 3.54 15.24 -12.69
CA VAL A 225 2.96 14.04 -12.05
C VAL A 225 1.69 14.48 -11.34
N ASP A 226 0.59 14.36 -12.06
CA ASP A 226 -0.74 14.84 -11.66
C ASP A 226 -1.44 13.94 -10.66
N ALA A 227 -1.01 12.68 -10.56
CA ALA A 227 -1.57 11.77 -9.59
C ALA A 227 -0.55 10.69 -9.27
N PHE A 228 -0.41 10.36 -7.99
CA PHE A 228 0.31 9.16 -7.61
C PHE A 228 -0.28 8.47 -6.39
N THR A 229 0.00 7.17 -6.29
CA THR A 229 -0.10 6.45 -5.02
C THR A 229 1.00 5.42 -4.89
N ILE A 230 1.45 5.16 -3.66
CA ILE A 230 2.47 4.17 -3.36
C ILE A 230 1.76 2.86 -2.98
N LEU A 231 2.07 1.79 -3.69
CA LEU A 231 1.56 0.45 -3.40
C LEU A 231 2.36 -0.20 -2.26
N SER A 232 1.78 -1.22 -1.64
CA SER A 232 2.37 -1.90 -0.49
C SER A 232 3.71 -2.59 -0.79
N ASP A 233 3.98 -2.91 -2.06
CA ASP A 233 5.25 -3.45 -2.53
C ASP A 233 6.31 -2.38 -2.85
N GLY A 234 5.99 -1.10 -2.61
CA GLY A 234 6.85 0.05 -2.84
C GLY A 234 6.87 0.54 -4.29
N SER A 235 6.12 -0.08 -5.21
CA SER A 235 5.90 0.49 -6.54
C SER A 235 4.93 1.67 -6.50
N LEU A 236 5.02 2.54 -7.50
CA LEU A 236 4.19 3.74 -7.60
C LEU A 236 3.22 3.58 -8.77
N LEU A 237 1.97 3.97 -8.57
CA LEU A 237 1.05 4.26 -9.66
C LEU A 237 1.13 5.75 -9.97
N LEU A 238 1.18 6.11 -11.25
CA LEU A 238 1.41 7.47 -11.73
C LEU A 238 0.46 7.79 -12.89
N SER A 239 -0.14 8.98 -12.86
CA SER A 239 -0.79 9.66 -14.00
C SER A 239 0.01 10.93 -14.36
N PHE A 240 -0.28 11.54 -15.51
CA PHE A 240 0.42 12.74 -16.01
C PHE A 240 -0.54 13.70 -16.72
N ASN A 241 -0.30 15.01 -16.65
CA ASN A 241 -1.12 16.11 -17.23
C ASN A 241 -1.32 16.10 -18.75
N GLY A 242 -0.78 15.11 -19.44
CA GLY A 242 -0.81 15.06 -20.88
C GLY A 242 -0.19 13.80 -21.42
N SER A 243 -0.71 13.37 -22.57
CA SER A 243 -0.22 12.17 -23.22
C SER A 243 1.29 12.26 -23.50
N ARG A 244 2.03 11.22 -23.12
CA ARG A 244 3.49 11.18 -23.25
C ARG A 244 4.00 9.79 -23.57
N ASN A 245 5.21 9.73 -24.12
CA ASN A 245 5.86 8.45 -24.37
C ASN A 245 6.67 8.01 -23.15
N ILE A 246 6.28 6.89 -22.54
CA ILE A 246 6.98 6.28 -21.42
C ILE A 246 7.83 5.11 -21.91
N SER A 247 9.12 5.14 -21.59
CA SER A 247 10.06 4.10 -21.98
C SER A 247 9.67 2.75 -21.39
N GLY A 248 9.57 1.72 -22.24
CA GLY A 248 9.10 0.38 -21.84
C GLY A 248 7.59 0.17 -21.94
N VAL A 249 6.80 1.24 -22.01
CA VAL A 249 5.33 1.15 -22.12
C VAL A 249 4.85 1.57 -23.50
N GLY A 250 5.25 2.76 -23.98
CA GLY A 250 4.75 3.34 -25.22
C GLY A 250 4.06 4.68 -24.98
N ASN A 251 3.06 5.02 -25.80
CA ASN A 251 2.24 6.20 -25.57
C ASN A 251 1.29 5.92 -24.40
N VAL A 252 1.31 6.79 -23.40
CA VAL A 252 0.44 6.79 -22.23
C VAL A 252 -0.38 8.06 -22.33
N ASP A 253 -1.69 7.92 -22.31
CA ASP A 253 -2.63 9.05 -22.30
C ASP A 253 -2.75 9.65 -20.89
N ASP A 254 -3.31 10.85 -20.79
CA ASP A 254 -3.55 11.53 -19.50
C ASP A 254 -4.66 10.83 -18.67
N SER A 255 -5.48 10.01 -19.33
CA SER A 255 -6.44 9.10 -18.70
C SER A 255 -5.87 7.73 -18.28
N ASP A 256 -4.58 7.46 -18.50
CA ASP A 256 -3.93 6.18 -18.20
C ASP A 256 -3.14 6.23 -16.89
N ILE A 257 -2.97 5.07 -16.24
CA ILE A 257 -2.08 4.93 -15.08
C ILE A 257 -0.98 3.93 -15.41
N VAL A 258 0.26 4.35 -15.22
CA VAL A 258 1.43 3.46 -15.28
C VAL A 258 1.89 3.07 -13.88
N ARG A 259 2.48 1.89 -13.78
CA ARG A 259 3.17 1.45 -12.57
C ARG A 259 4.67 1.57 -12.76
N PHE A 260 5.30 2.37 -11.90
CA PHE A 260 6.74 2.44 -11.77
C PHE A 260 7.23 1.45 -10.71
N ILE A 261 8.09 0.54 -11.11
CA ILE A 261 8.72 -0.45 -10.24
C ILE A 261 10.14 0.03 -9.95
N PRO A 262 10.39 0.62 -8.76
CA PRO A 262 11.70 1.16 -8.44
C PRO A 262 12.74 0.05 -8.22
N SER A 263 13.92 0.26 -8.79
CA SER A 263 15.17 -0.38 -8.34
C SER A 263 15.94 0.51 -7.36
N SER A 264 15.71 1.82 -7.41
CA SER A 264 16.20 2.84 -6.48
C SER A 264 15.23 4.03 -6.49
N THR A 265 15.00 4.62 -5.32
CA THR A 265 14.25 5.87 -5.11
C THR A 265 15.19 6.98 -4.62
N GLY A 266 14.68 8.21 -4.54
CA GLY A 266 15.39 9.41 -4.11
C GLY A 266 16.01 10.19 -5.27
N ALA A 267 16.99 11.05 -4.99
CA ALA A 267 17.60 11.92 -6.01
C ALA A 267 18.48 11.21 -7.07
N ASN A 268 18.47 9.88 -7.10
CA ASN A 268 19.03 9.04 -8.17
C ASN A 268 18.02 7.92 -8.41
N THR A 269 16.85 8.28 -8.93
CA THR A 269 15.75 7.33 -9.12
C THR A 269 16.03 6.44 -10.32
N SER A 270 15.78 5.14 -10.19
CA SER A 270 15.92 4.19 -11.30
C SER A 270 14.90 3.08 -11.17
N GLY A 271 14.37 2.61 -12.30
CA GLY A 271 13.36 1.56 -12.30
C GLY A 271 12.80 1.31 -13.69
N THR A 272 11.68 0.61 -13.75
CA THR A 272 10.98 0.30 -14.99
C THR A 272 9.50 0.63 -14.87
N PHE A 273 8.91 1.03 -15.99
CA PHE A 273 7.47 1.25 -16.09
C PHE A 273 6.76 0.07 -16.74
N GLU A 274 5.53 -0.18 -16.32
CA GLU A 274 4.55 -1.03 -16.99
C GLU A 274 3.19 -0.33 -17.07
N MET A 275 2.38 -0.66 -18.09
CA MET A 275 0.99 -0.20 -18.12
C MET A 275 0.21 -0.88 -17.00
N TYR A 276 -0.50 -0.10 -16.18
CA TYR A 276 -1.31 -0.62 -15.09
C TYR A 276 -2.79 -0.51 -15.37
N PHE A 277 -3.24 0.60 -15.94
CA PHE A 277 -4.65 0.86 -16.23
C PHE A 277 -4.73 1.72 -17.50
N ASP A 278 -5.50 1.25 -18.47
CA ASP A 278 -5.80 1.97 -19.72
C ASP A 278 -7.20 2.57 -19.58
N GLY A 279 -7.27 3.90 -19.45
CA GLY A 279 -8.53 4.60 -19.17
C GLY A 279 -9.51 4.55 -20.33
N SER A 280 -8.97 4.54 -21.55
CA SER A 280 -9.75 4.53 -22.79
C SER A 280 -10.55 3.24 -22.97
N ASP A 281 -10.04 2.11 -22.48
CA ASP A 281 -10.74 0.82 -22.49
C ASP A 281 -12.00 0.82 -21.60
N VAL A 282 -12.05 1.70 -20.62
CA VAL A 282 -13.12 1.75 -19.60
C VAL A 282 -13.87 3.08 -19.55
N GLY A 283 -13.77 3.87 -20.62
CA GLY A 283 -14.68 4.97 -20.88
C GLY A 283 -14.16 6.37 -20.53
N LEU A 284 -12.91 6.51 -20.07
CA LEU A 284 -12.24 7.81 -19.98
C LEU A 284 -11.72 8.15 -21.39
N THR A 285 -12.43 8.99 -22.13
CA THR A 285 -12.20 9.17 -23.58
C THR A 285 -12.21 10.62 -24.05
N THR A 286 -12.36 11.57 -23.12
CA THR A 286 -12.41 13.00 -23.40
C THR A 286 -11.32 13.73 -22.62
N ASN A 287 -10.90 14.90 -23.12
CA ASN A 287 -9.84 15.69 -22.47
C ASN A 287 -10.18 16.18 -21.05
N GLY A 288 -11.43 16.04 -20.59
CA GLY A 288 -11.81 16.37 -19.21
C GLY A 288 -11.74 15.16 -18.27
N GLU A 289 -11.40 13.98 -18.78
CA GLU A 289 -11.32 12.72 -18.04
C GLU A 289 -9.86 12.30 -17.78
N ASP A 290 -8.96 13.28 -17.84
CA ASP A 290 -7.57 13.21 -17.36
C ASP A 290 -7.58 12.92 -15.84
N ILE A 291 -6.79 11.95 -15.39
CA ILE A 291 -6.74 11.52 -14.00
C ILE A 291 -5.74 12.40 -13.22
N ASP A 292 -6.27 13.15 -12.26
CA ASP A 292 -5.55 14.10 -11.38
C ASP A 292 -5.60 13.72 -9.89
N ALA A 293 -6.17 12.56 -9.58
CA ALA A 293 -6.03 11.95 -8.26
C ALA A 293 -6.16 10.44 -8.38
N VAL A 294 -5.34 9.68 -7.66
CA VAL A 294 -5.42 8.22 -7.66
C VAL A 294 -5.10 7.64 -6.29
N THR A 295 -5.88 6.67 -5.86
CA THR A 295 -5.52 5.79 -4.74
C THR A 295 -6.05 4.38 -4.96
N VAL A 296 -5.46 3.40 -4.28
CA VAL A 296 -5.91 2.00 -4.32
C VAL A 296 -6.42 1.60 -2.95
N LEU A 297 -7.68 1.17 -2.90
CA LEU A 297 -8.29 0.67 -1.68
C LEU A 297 -7.78 -0.73 -1.36
N SER A 298 -7.87 -1.12 -0.09
CA SER A 298 -7.48 -2.47 0.37
C SER A 298 -8.27 -3.61 -0.30
N ASP A 299 -9.44 -3.32 -0.88
CA ASP A 299 -10.24 -4.27 -1.65
C ASP A 299 -9.85 -4.36 -3.14
N GLY A 300 -8.80 -3.63 -3.55
CA GLY A 300 -8.25 -3.62 -4.91
C GLY A 300 -8.96 -2.66 -5.87
N ARG A 301 -9.98 -1.93 -5.42
CA ARG A 301 -10.57 -0.87 -6.23
C ARG A 301 -9.61 0.30 -6.39
N ILE A 302 -9.58 0.89 -7.58
CA ILE A 302 -8.83 2.09 -7.90
C ILE A 302 -9.81 3.25 -7.79
N VAL A 303 -9.55 4.20 -6.90
CA VAL A 303 -10.34 5.42 -6.76
C VAL A 303 -9.60 6.55 -7.47
N VAL A 304 -10.31 7.27 -8.33
CA VAL A 304 -9.76 8.40 -9.08
C VAL A 304 -10.65 9.63 -8.99
N SER A 305 -10.04 10.80 -9.20
CA SER A 305 -10.72 12.01 -9.66
C SER A 305 -10.32 12.30 -11.11
N THR A 306 -10.94 13.31 -11.72
CA THR A 306 -10.55 13.79 -13.04
C THR A 306 -10.59 15.31 -13.12
N VAL A 307 -9.73 15.91 -13.95
CA VAL A 307 -9.59 17.39 -14.13
C VAL A 307 -10.90 18.09 -14.50
N GLY A 308 -11.84 17.37 -15.10
CA GLY A 308 -13.16 17.87 -15.47
C GLY A 308 -14.27 16.88 -15.15
N SER A 309 -15.47 17.15 -15.64
CA SER A 309 -16.59 16.22 -15.51
C SER A 309 -16.34 14.92 -16.30
N PHE A 310 -16.64 13.78 -15.69
CA PHE A 310 -16.49 12.45 -16.29
C PHE A 310 -17.82 11.79 -16.67
N ASN A 311 -17.80 10.88 -17.65
CA ASN A 311 -18.92 10.03 -18.04
C ASN A 311 -18.45 8.67 -18.58
N VAL A 312 -18.07 7.79 -17.65
CA VAL A 312 -17.43 6.49 -17.90
C VAL A 312 -18.40 5.34 -18.21
N GLY A 313 -19.65 5.64 -18.54
CA GLY A 313 -20.69 4.64 -18.80
C GLY A 313 -21.30 4.03 -17.53
N GLY A 314 -22.18 3.03 -17.70
CA GLY A 314 -22.90 2.41 -16.57
C GLY A 314 -23.84 3.36 -15.79
N GLY A 315 -24.02 4.59 -16.27
CA GLY A 315 -24.75 5.64 -15.57
C GLY A 315 -23.92 6.44 -14.56
N VAL A 316 -22.62 6.16 -14.46
CA VAL A 316 -21.67 6.86 -13.59
C VAL A 316 -21.16 8.11 -14.32
N ARG A 317 -21.49 9.27 -13.77
CA ARG A 317 -21.07 10.60 -14.24
C ARG A 317 -21.02 11.55 -13.06
N GLY A 318 -20.12 12.51 -13.07
CA GLY A 318 -19.91 13.48 -12.00
C GLY A 318 -19.04 14.63 -12.49
N ASP A 319 -18.64 15.48 -11.56
CA ASP A 319 -17.82 16.67 -11.79
C ASP A 319 -16.39 16.47 -11.26
N ASP A 320 -15.54 17.47 -11.46
CA ASP A 320 -14.13 17.54 -11.05
C ASP A 320 -13.93 17.45 -9.52
N SER A 321 -14.98 17.78 -8.74
CA SER A 321 -14.96 17.62 -7.28
C SER A 321 -15.35 16.23 -6.76
N ASP A 322 -15.58 15.25 -7.64
CA ASP A 322 -16.08 13.92 -7.28
C ASP A 322 -14.99 12.84 -7.35
N LEU A 323 -15.23 11.70 -6.67
CA LEU A 323 -14.41 10.50 -6.83
C LEU A 323 -15.23 9.32 -7.36
N ILE A 324 -14.64 8.56 -8.28
CA ILE A 324 -15.18 7.29 -8.78
C ILE A 324 -14.25 6.13 -8.47
N ALA A 325 -14.84 4.98 -8.17
CA ALA A 325 -14.12 3.74 -7.89
C ALA A 325 -14.28 2.75 -9.05
N PHE A 326 -13.16 2.35 -9.64
CA PHE A 326 -13.07 1.27 -10.59
C PHE A 326 -12.86 -0.06 -9.87
N THR A 327 -13.70 -1.05 -10.19
CA THR A 327 -13.49 -2.45 -9.78
C THR A 327 -12.89 -3.21 -10.95
N PRO A 328 -11.59 -3.53 -10.94
CA PRO A 328 -10.95 -4.21 -12.04
C PRO A 328 -11.36 -5.68 -12.11
N THR A 329 -11.60 -6.17 -13.32
CA THR A 329 -11.58 -7.60 -13.67
C THR A 329 -10.33 -7.95 -14.50
N GLN A 330 -9.72 -6.96 -15.13
CA GLN A 330 -8.43 -7.05 -15.82
C GLN A 330 -7.75 -5.67 -15.82
N LEU A 331 -6.43 -5.65 -15.64
CA LEU A 331 -5.57 -4.46 -15.67
C LEU A 331 -4.54 -4.57 -16.80
N GLY A 332 -3.82 -3.48 -17.09
CA GLY A 332 -2.85 -3.34 -18.19
C GLY A 332 -3.44 -2.77 -19.47
N PHE A 333 -2.81 -3.03 -20.62
CA PHE A 333 -3.21 -2.53 -21.96
C PHE A 333 -4.59 -2.99 -22.48
N SER A 334 -5.35 -3.72 -21.68
CA SER A 334 -6.67 -4.24 -22.05
C SER A 334 -7.52 -4.24 -20.79
N THR A 335 -7.69 -3.05 -20.22
CA THR A 335 -8.32 -2.87 -18.91
C THR A 335 -9.80 -3.18 -19.00
N GLN A 336 -10.31 -3.94 -18.04
CA GLN A 336 -11.72 -4.32 -17.97
C GLN A 336 -12.18 -4.25 -16.53
N GLY A 337 -13.44 -3.87 -16.34
CA GLY A 337 -14.02 -3.74 -15.02
C GLY A 337 -15.29 -2.90 -15.06
N SER A 338 -15.64 -2.35 -13.91
CA SER A 338 -16.84 -1.53 -13.77
C SER A 338 -16.62 -0.37 -12.81
N TRP A 339 -17.18 0.78 -13.18
CA TRP A 339 -17.19 1.97 -12.37
C TRP A 339 -18.35 2.01 -11.38
N SER A 340 -18.11 2.66 -10.25
CA SER A 340 -19.10 3.02 -9.25
C SER A 340 -18.77 4.40 -8.68
N PHE A 341 -19.81 5.16 -8.33
CA PHE A 341 -19.63 6.45 -7.66
C PHE A 341 -19.07 6.23 -6.25
N TYR A 342 -18.07 7.00 -5.82
CA TYR A 342 -17.41 6.83 -4.52
C TYR A 342 -17.65 8.01 -3.58
N PHE A 343 -17.50 9.24 -4.06
CA PHE A 343 -17.60 10.46 -3.26
C PHE A 343 -18.20 11.58 -4.09
N ASP A 344 -19.21 12.26 -3.55
CA ASP A 344 -19.90 13.39 -4.16
C ASP A 344 -19.45 14.67 -3.45
N GLY A 345 -18.60 15.46 -4.10
CA GLY A 345 -18.03 16.69 -3.55
C GLY A 345 -19.09 17.76 -3.32
N SER A 346 -20.10 17.80 -4.18
CA SER A 346 -21.18 18.79 -4.12
C SER A 346 -22.04 18.64 -2.86
N ASP A 347 -22.26 17.40 -2.40
CA ASP A 347 -22.98 17.10 -1.15
C ASP A 347 -22.24 17.58 0.11
N VAL A 348 -20.93 17.78 0.01
CA VAL A 348 -20.05 18.13 1.13
C VAL A 348 -19.40 19.50 0.97
N GLY A 349 -19.93 20.33 0.08
CA GLY A 349 -19.61 21.75 -0.02
C GLY A 349 -18.45 22.11 -0.95
N LEU A 350 -17.93 21.16 -1.72
CA LEU A 350 -17.00 21.44 -2.82
C LEU A 350 -17.84 21.95 -4.00
N THR A 351 -17.93 23.27 -4.18
CA THR A 351 -18.92 23.88 -5.09
C THR A 351 -18.34 24.96 -5.98
N THR A 352 -17.04 25.20 -5.88
CA THR A 352 -16.31 26.19 -6.67
C THR A 352 -15.22 25.52 -7.50
N SER A 353 -14.82 26.14 -8.60
CA SER A 353 -13.74 25.66 -9.46
C SER A 353 -12.35 25.64 -8.82
N ASN A 354 -12.22 26.10 -7.57
CA ASN A 354 -10.99 26.02 -6.78
C ASN A 354 -10.99 24.79 -5.86
N GLU A 355 -12.16 24.16 -5.66
CA GLU A 355 -12.38 23.01 -4.78
C GLU A 355 -12.46 21.70 -5.58
N ASP A 356 -11.91 21.76 -6.79
CA ASP A 356 -11.53 20.63 -7.63
C ASP A 356 -10.48 19.77 -6.89
N ILE A 357 -10.66 18.45 -6.87
CA ILE A 357 -9.83 17.53 -6.09
C ILE A 357 -8.56 17.25 -6.87
N TYR A 358 -7.46 17.82 -6.41
CA TYR A 358 -6.14 17.66 -7.01
C TYR A 358 -5.33 16.54 -6.37
N GLY A 359 -5.79 15.93 -5.28
CA GLY A 359 -5.02 14.88 -4.66
C GLY A 359 -5.86 14.14 -3.66
N THR A 360 -5.75 12.82 -3.65
CA THR A 360 -6.51 11.98 -2.73
C THR A 360 -5.67 10.83 -2.20
N TRP A 361 -5.74 10.62 -0.89
CA TRP A 361 -5.32 9.37 -0.27
C TRP A 361 -6.40 8.90 0.69
N ILE A 362 -6.65 7.60 0.72
CA ILE A 362 -7.71 7.02 1.55
C ILE A 362 -7.06 6.01 2.49
N ASP A 363 -7.21 6.24 3.78
CA ASP A 363 -6.60 5.37 4.80
C ASP A 363 -7.36 4.05 4.97
N GLY A 364 -6.80 3.15 5.78
CA GLY A 364 -7.45 1.86 6.07
C GLY A 364 -8.77 1.96 6.84
N ASN A 365 -9.11 3.12 7.40
CA ASN A 365 -10.40 3.39 8.06
C ASN A 365 -11.42 4.00 7.09
N GLY A 366 -11.00 4.40 5.89
CA GLY A 366 -11.82 5.09 4.90
C GLY A 366 -11.84 6.61 5.06
N ASP A 367 -10.98 7.19 5.91
CA ASP A 367 -10.79 8.64 5.96
C ASP A 367 -10.11 9.11 4.67
N ILE A 368 -10.65 10.15 4.04
CA ILE A 368 -10.23 10.66 2.73
C ILE A 368 -9.43 11.95 2.94
N TYR A 369 -8.17 11.95 2.54
CA TYR A 369 -7.24 13.07 2.64
C TYR A 369 -7.19 13.76 1.30
N LEU A 370 -7.50 15.05 1.28
CA LEU A 370 -7.71 15.81 0.06
C LEU A 370 -6.79 17.03 0.00
N THR A 371 -6.28 17.31 -1.20
CA THR A 371 -5.79 18.61 -1.62
C THR A 371 -6.67 19.14 -2.75
N PHE A 372 -6.58 20.43 -3.03
CA PHE A 372 -7.43 21.09 -4.00
C PHE A 372 -6.64 22.00 -4.92
N ARG A 373 -7.19 22.24 -6.11
CA ARG A 373 -6.62 23.12 -7.13
C ARG A 373 -6.25 24.52 -6.62
N GLY A 374 -6.99 25.02 -5.65
CA GLY A 374 -6.78 26.33 -5.06
C GLY A 374 -7.17 26.38 -3.59
N GLY A 375 -7.31 27.61 -3.09
CA GLY A 375 -7.85 27.80 -1.73
C GLY A 375 -9.28 27.29 -1.64
N PHE A 376 -9.58 26.57 -0.55
CA PHE A 376 -10.81 25.80 -0.37
C PHE A 376 -11.61 26.22 0.86
N ASN A 377 -12.91 25.90 0.88
CA ASN A 377 -13.76 25.95 2.07
C ASN A 377 -14.62 24.67 2.18
N ALA A 378 -14.00 23.60 2.67
CA ALA A 378 -14.63 22.30 2.82
C ALA A 378 -15.36 22.21 4.18
N GLY A 379 -16.69 22.31 4.17
CA GLY A 379 -17.52 22.17 5.37
C GLY A 379 -17.18 23.16 6.50
N GLY A 380 -16.67 24.35 6.18
CA GLY A 380 -16.26 25.37 7.14
C GLY A 380 -14.79 25.28 7.57
N VAL A 381 -14.04 24.27 7.10
CA VAL A 381 -12.58 24.23 7.19
C VAL A 381 -12.00 24.91 5.95
N SER A 382 -11.09 25.85 6.12
CA SER A 382 -10.47 26.58 5.01
C SER A 382 -8.96 26.42 5.03
N GLY A 383 -8.37 26.40 3.83
CA GLY A 383 -6.94 26.32 3.60
C GLY A 383 -6.57 26.84 2.21
N SER A 384 -5.29 26.75 1.89
CA SER A 384 -4.70 27.11 0.59
C SER A 384 -4.42 25.84 -0.23
N ALA A 385 -3.84 25.99 -1.42
CA ALA A 385 -3.63 24.88 -2.36
C ALA A 385 -2.54 23.88 -1.90
N GLU A 386 -1.70 24.29 -0.95
CA GLU A 386 -0.67 23.47 -0.32
C GLU A 386 -1.14 22.78 0.99
N ASP A 387 -2.40 22.95 1.40
CA ASP A 387 -2.90 22.40 2.66
C ASP A 387 -3.67 21.09 2.44
N ILE A 388 -3.59 20.17 3.41
CA ILE A 388 -4.33 18.90 3.39
C ILE A 388 -5.48 18.98 4.38
N VAL A 389 -6.67 18.58 3.94
CA VAL A 389 -7.85 18.36 4.79
C VAL A 389 -8.17 16.87 4.85
N VAL A 390 -8.67 16.39 5.98
CA VAL A 390 -9.28 15.06 6.08
C VAL A 390 -10.78 15.19 6.08
N CYS A 391 -11.42 14.44 5.19
CA CYS A 391 -12.81 14.08 5.25
C CYS A 391 -13.00 12.77 6.00
N GLN A 392 -13.70 12.80 7.14
CA GLN A 392 -14.18 11.58 7.80
C GLN A 392 -15.60 11.28 7.32
N PRO A 393 -15.81 10.26 6.47
CA PRO A 393 -17.11 10.05 5.83
C PRO A 393 -18.14 9.48 6.81
N GLY A 394 -19.33 10.07 6.83
CA GLY A 394 -20.54 9.49 7.42
C GLY A 394 -21.30 8.60 6.43
N SER A 395 -21.20 8.92 5.15
CA SER A 395 -21.73 8.14 4.02
C SER A 395 -20.93 8.46 2.76
N LEU A 396 -20.87 7.49 1.84
CA LEU A 396 -20.18 7.55 0.56
C LEU A 396 -21.13 7.19 -0.59
N GLY A 397 -20.73 7.47 -1.82
CA GLY A 397 -21.53 7.30 -3.04
C GLY A 397 -22.20 8.60 -3.47
N THR A 398 -23.32 8.51 -4.18
CA THR A 398 -24.09 9.68 -4.69
C THR A 398 -24.85 10.45 -3.60
N SER A 399 -24.55 10.18 -2.33
CA SER A 399 -25.15 10.81 -1.15
C SER A 399 -24.08 10.82 -0.09
N THR A 400 -23.14 11.75 -0.25
CA THR A 400 -21.94 11.81 0.57
C THR A 400 -22.21 12.69 1.80
N SER A 401 -21.68 12.28 2.94
CA SER A 401 -21.63 13.14 4.12
C SER A 401 -20.26 13.03 4.74
N CYS A 402 -19.76 14.16 5.21
CA CYS A 402 -18.39 14.25 5.66
C CYS A 402 -18.27 15.17 6.88
N GLN A 403 -17.37 14.83 7.80
CA GLN A 403 -16.85 15.77 8.80
C GLN A 403 -15.41 16.12 8.44
N TYR A 404 -15.19 17.38 8.08
CA TYR A 404 -13.87 17.87 7.71
C TYR A 404 -13.05 18.27 8.93
N THR A 405 -11.77 17.94 8.90
CA THR A 405 -10.76 18.43 9.84
C THR A 405 -9.49 18.84 9.08
N PHE A 406 -8.88 19.95 9.50
CA PHE A 406 -7.59 20.36 8.94
C PHE A 406 -6.52 19.35 9.34
N TYR A 407 -5.74 18.83 8.38
CA TYR A 407 -4.72 17.81 8.63
C TYR A 407 -3.32 18.42 8.73
N TRP A 408 -2.92 19.17 7.69
CA TRP A 408 -1.54 19.59 7.52
C TRP A 408 -1.46 20.93 6.79
N ASP A 409 -0.60 21.81 7.30
CA ASP A 409 -0.37 23.17 6.79
C ASP A 409 0.89 23.18 5.93
N GLY A 410 0.75 23.16 4.60
CA GLY A 410 1.90 23.10 3.71
C GLY A 410 2.75 24.35 3.76
N SER A 411 2.11 25.50 3.95
CA SER A 411 2.79 26.79 4.02
C SER A 411 3.73 26.86 5.23
N ALA A 412 3.28 26.35 6.39
CA ALA A 412 4.08 26.26 7.61
C ALA A 412 5.23 25.25 7.50
N ASN A 413 5.14 24.31 6.55
CA ASN A 413 6.15 23.28 6.30
C ASN A 413 7.01 23.55 5.05
N GLY A 414 6.96 24.78 4.51
CA GLY A 414 7.88 25.26 3.49
C GLY A 414 7.39 25.14 2.04
N MET A 415 6.13 24.78 1.83
CA MET A 415 5.48 24.70 0.51
C MET A 415 4.66 25.95 0.17
N SER A 416 4.98 27.10 0.78
CA SER A 416 4.16 28.31 0.62
C SER A 416 4.16 28.79 -0.82
N GLY A 417 2.97 28.89 -1.41
CA GLY A 417 2.76 29.33 -2.79
C GLY A 417 2.88 28.23 -3.84
N GLU A 418 3.10 26.99 -3.42
CA GLU A 418 2.95 25.80 -4.26
C GLU A 418 1.49 25.32 -4.27
N THR A 419 1.11 24.52 -5.26
CA THR A 419 -0.16 23.77 -5.28
C THR A 419 0.18 22.29 -5.21
N ILE A 420 -0.32 21.59 -4.19
CA ILE A 420 -0.10 20.15 -4.05
C ILE A 420 -1.18 19.41 -4.82
N ASP A 421 -0.75 18.66 -5.82
CA ASP A 421 -1.55 17.97 -6.83
C ASP A 421 -1.35 16.47 -6.84
N ALA A 422 -0.70 15.93 -5.82
CA ALA A 422 -0.86 14.52 -5.47
C ALA A 422 -0.35 14.32 -4.06
N LEU A 423 -0.94 13.34 -3.36
CA LEU A 423 -0.48 13.00 -2.03
C LEU A 423 -0.62 11.51 -1.73
N HIS A 424 0.28 11.01 -0.89
CA HIS A 424 0.14 9.71 -0.23
C HIS A 424 0.65 9.84 1.21
N ILE A 425 -0.02 9.22 2.17
CA ILE A 425 0.37 9.31 3.59
C ILE A 425 0.70 7.91 4.11
N VAL A 426 1.86 7.77 4.72
CA VAL A 426 2.22 6.58 5.51
C VAL A 426 2.14 6.99 6.98
N PRO A 427 1.12 6.54 7.73
CA PRO A 427 0.84 7.02 9.10
C PRO A 427 1.81 6.53 10.17
#